data_AF-A0A6P6E2L4-F1
#
_entry.id   AF-A0A6P6E2L4-F1
#
_cell.length_a   1.000
_cell.length_b   1.000
_cell.length_c   1.000
_cell.angle_alpha   90.00
_cell.angle_beta   90.00
_cell.angle_gamma   90.00
#
_symmetry.space_group_name_H-M   'P 1'
#
loop_
_entity.id
_entity.type
_entity.pdbx_description
1 polymer ?
#
loop_
_entity_poly.entity_id
_entity_poly.type
_entity_poly.pdbx_seq_one_letter_code
_entity_poly.pdbx_strand_id
1 'polypeptide(L)'
;MTVAFLKTHKTAGTTVQNILFRFAERHNLTVALPHPSCEHQFCYPRNFSAHFVHPATRPPQVLASHLRFDRSELERLMPPGTIYVTILREPAAMFESLFSYYNQYCPAFRRVPNASLEAFLHAPEAYYRAGEHFAMFAHNTLAYDLGGDNERSPRDDAAYLAGLIRQVEEVFSLVMIAEYFDESLVLLRRLLAWDLDDVLYAKLNARAASSRLAAIPAALARAARTWNALDAGLYDHFNATFWRRVARAGRACVEREAQELRDARQRLLRRCFGDKPVLRPAAQIRTKQLQPWQPSRKVDIMGYDLPGGAGGAGPATEACIKLAMPEVQYSNYLLRKQKRRVSARARPEPVLDNPPPRPIRSLPRGPQGP
;
A
#
# COMPACT_ATOMS: atom_id res chain seq x y z
N MET A 1 16.06 8.74 -5.34
CA MET A 1 15.10 8.60 -4.22
C MET A 1 14.63 7.15 -4.15
N THR A 2 14.64 6.56 -2.95
CA THR A 2 14.09 5.23 -2.68
C THR A 2 13.19 5.27 -1.46
N VAL A 3 12.06 4.57 -1.51
CA VAL A 3 11.04 4.58 -0.44
C VAL A 3 10.54 3.17 -0.17
N ALA A 4 10.48 2.80 1.12
CA ALA A 4 9.89 1.55 1.58
C ALA A 4 8.69 1.88 2.47
N PHE A 5 7.50 1.67 1.93
CA PHE A 5 6.25 1.77 2.67
C PHE A 5 5.85 0.41 3.21
N LEU A 6 6.01 0.22 4.53
CA LEU A 6 5.40 -0.91 5.21
C LEU A 6 3.90 -0.69 5.28
N LYS A 7 3.20 -1.42 4.42
CA LYS A 7 1.74 -1.38 4.33
C LYS A 7 1.14 -2.31 5.40
N THR A 8 0.61 -1.71 6.46
CA THR A 8 -0.14 -2.42 7.52
C THR A 8 -1.58 -2.70 7.09
N HIS A 9 -2.21 -3.69 7.70
CA HIS A 9 -3.56 -4.13 7.37
C HIS A 9 -4.64 -3.17 7.87
N LYS A 10 -5.59 -2.84 6.98
CA LYS A 10 -6.81 -2.04 7.29
C LYS A 10 -6.57 -0.60 7.78
N THR A 11 -5.43 -0.04 7.43
CA THR A 11 -4.97 1.32 7.79
C THR A 11 -5.02 2.32 6.63
N ALA A 12 -5.87 2.09 5.61
CA ALA A 12 -5.89 2.86 4.36
C ALA A 12 -4.63 2.74 3.48
N GLY A 13 -3.77 1.74 3.75
CA GLY A 13 -2.54 1.52 3.00
C GLY A 13 -2.71 1.23 1.50
N THR A 14 -3.86 0.75 1.02
CA THR A 14 -4.09 0.56 -0.43
C THR A 14 -4.06 1.89 -1.18
N THR A 15 -4.55 2.98 -0.58
CA THR A 15 -4.48 4.31 -1.18
C THR A 15 -3.03 4.82 -1.24
N VAL A 16 -2.26 4.67 -0.16
CA VAL A 16 -0.83 5.06 -0.13
C VAL A 16 -0.02 4.23 -1.13
N GLN A 17 -0.27 2.92 -1.22
CA GLN A 17 0.35 2.06 -2.23
C GLN A 17 0.06 2.55 -3.65
N ASN A 18 -1.19 2.91 -3.96
CA ASN A 18 -1.53 3.41 -5.30
C ASN A 18 -0.79 4.73 -5.63
N ILE A 19 -0.67 5.64 -4.66
CA ILE A 19 0.16 6.86 -4.79
C ILE A 19 1.60 6.48 -5.17
N LEU A 20 2.23 5.60 -4.37
CA LEU A 20 3.62 5.17 -4.59
C LEU A 20 3.82 4.42 -5.92
N PHE A 21 2.85 3.58 -6.32
CA PHE A 21 2.88 2.87 -7.59
C PHE A 21 2.77 3.81 -8.78
N ARG A 22 1.88 4.81 -8.71
CA ARG A 22 1.74 5.83 -9.76
C ARG A 22 2.99 6.68 -9.89
N PHE A 23 3.57 7.09 -8.76
CA PHE A 23 4.83 7.82 -8.75
C PHE A 23 5.95 6.97 -9.36
N ALA A 24 6.11 5.72 -8.91
CA ALA A 24 7.11 4.81 -9.44
C ALA A 24 6.95 4.59 -10.96
N GLU A 25 5.72 4.43 -11.41
CA GLU A 25 5.41 4.27 -12.83
C GLU A 25 5.78 5.51 -13.65
N ARG A 26 5.38 6.71 -13.19
CA ARG A 26 5.66 7.99 -13.84
C ARG A 26 7.16 8.26 -13.97
N HIS A 27 7.93 7.88 -12.96
CA HIS A 27 9.37 8.12 -12.88
C HIS A 27 10.22 6.91 -13.27
N ASN A 28 9.63 5.87 -13.88
CA ASN A 28 10.31 4.64 -14.29
C ASN A 28 11.12 3.96 -13.16
N LEU A 29 10.67 4.07 -11.91
CA LEU A 29 11.27 3.40 -10.76
C LEU A 29 10.87 1.92 -10.73
N THR A 30 11.74 1.07 -10.22
CA THR A 30 11.47 -0.36 -10.01
C THR A 30 10.71 -0.54 -8.70
N VAL A 31 9.51 -1.10 -8.77
CA VAL A 31 8.73 -1.48 -7.58
C VAL A 31 9.05 -2.92 -7.23
N ALA A 32 9.41 -3.20 -5.97
CA ALA A 32 9.50 -4.55 -5.44
C ALA A 32 8.11 -5.20 -5.53
N LEU A 33 8.00 -6.32 -6.25
CA LEU A 33 6.75 -7.06 -6.37
C LEU A 33 6.96 -8.52 -5.95
N PRO A 34 5.95 -9.16 -5.34
CA PRO A 34 6.10 -10.52 -4.86
C PRO A 34 6.39 -11.51 -5.99
N HIS A 35 7.11 -12.58 -5.65
CA HIS A 35 7.18 -13.78 -6.46
C HIS A 35 5.77 -14.38 -6.61
N PRO A 36 5.40 -15.01 -7.75
CA PRO A 36 4.04 -15.52 -7.96
C PRO A 36 3.60 -16.57 -6.93
N SER A 37 4.54 -17.30 -6.33
CA SER A 37 4.28 -18.24 -5.23
C SER A 37 4.01 -17.57 -3.88
N CYS A 38 4.12 -16.24 -3.81
CA CYS A 38 3.97 -15.43 -2.59
C CYS A 38 2.74 -14.52 -2.63
N GLU A 39 1.81 -14.82 -3.54
CA GLU A 39 0.61 -14.03 -3.78
C GLU A 39 0.95 -12.53 -3.98
N HIS A 40 0.10 -11.62 -3.51
CA HIS A 40 0.34 -10.17 -3.62
C HIS A 40 0.94 -9.56 -2.34
N GLN A 41 1.34 -10.39 -1.36
CA GLN A 41 1.69 -9.96 0.01
C GLN A 41 3.03 -10.55 0.50
N PHE A 42 3.97 -10.81 -0.41
CA PHE A 42 5.32 -11.30 -0.05
C PHE A 42 5.30 -12.49 0.93
N CYS A 43 4.44 -13.49 0.68
CA CYS A 43 4.36 -14.68 1.51
C CYS A 43 4.00 -14.42 3.00
N TYR A 44 3.31 -13.31 3.28
CA TYR A 44 2.65 -13.07 4.57
C TYR A 44 1.80 -14.30 4.96
N PRO A 45 1.81 -14.76 6.22
CA PRO A 45 2.31 -14.09 7.43
C PRO A 45 3.77 -14.40 7.83
N ARG A 46 4.55 -15.04 6.97
CA ARG A 46 5.97 -15.32 7.27
C ARG A 46 6.75 -14.01 7.39
N ASN A 47 7.75 -13.97 8.28
CA ASN A 47 8.73 -12.87 8.32
C ASN A 47 9.25 -12.64 6.90
N PHE A 48 9.24 -11.37 6.48
CA PHE A 48 9.64 -11.02 5.14
C PHE A 48 11.04 -11.53 4.85
N SER A 49 11.24 -12.10 3.66
CA SER A 49 12.57 -12.34 3.12
C SER A 49 12.69 -11.70 1.75
N ALA A 50 13.89 -11.19 1.45
CA ALA A 50 14.24 -10.72 0.12
C ALA A 50 13.94 -11.76 -0.96
N HIS A 51 14.00 -13.07 -0.65
CA HIS A 51 13.64 -14.17 -1.55
C HIS A 51 12.19 -14.13 -2.06
N PHE A 52 11.28 -13.50 -1.31
CA PHE A 52 9.88 -13.36 -1.70
C PHE A 52 9.68 -12.31 -2.80
N VAL A 53 10.72 -11.55 -3.17
CA VAL A 53 10.67 -10.54 -4.23
C VAL A 53 10.97 -11.17 -5.58
N HIS A 54 10.16 -10.88 -6.59
CA HIS A 54 10.37 -11.39 -7.95
C HIS A 54 11.71 -10.90 -8.51
N PRO A 55 12.56 -11.77 -9.10
CA PRO A 55 13.90 -11.40 -9.58
C PRO A 55 13.94 -10.21 -10.56
N ALA A 56 13.00 -10.16 -11.51
CA ALA A 56 12.83 -9.03 -12.45
C ALA A 56 12.45 -7.68 -11.80
N THR A 57 12.30 -7.63 -10.47
CA THR A 57 11.99 -6.43 -9.71
C THR A 57 13.09 -6.05 -8.73
N ARG A 58 14.29 -6.62 -8.89
CA ARG A 58 15.49 -6.30 -8.10
C ARG A 58 16.56 -5.60 -8.98
N PRO A 59 17.35 -4.67 -8.41
CA PRO A 59 17.13 -4.02 -7.11
C PRO A 59 15.92 -3.05 -7.17
N PRO A 60 15.06 -3.02 -6.15
CA PRO A 60 13.91 -2.12 -6.12
C PRO A 60 14.29 -0.72 -5.64
N GLN A 61 13.50 0.27 -6.06
CA GLN A 61 13.54 1.65 -5.55
C GLN A 61 12.29 2.00 -4.74
N VAL A 62 11.20 1.25 -4.92
CA VAL A 62 9.94 1.42 -4.20
C VAL A 62 9.46 0.08 -3.67
N LEU A 63 9.08 0.00 -2.41
CA LEU A 63 8.34 -1.12 -1.83
C LEU A 63 7.06 -0.58 -1.19
N ALA A 64 5.90 -1.20 -1.47
CA ALA A 64 4.62 -0.68 -0.98
C ALA A 64 3.52 -1.75 -0.83
N SER A 65 3.86 -3.03 -0.69
CA SER A 65 2.89 -4.12 -0.49
C SER A 65 2.95 -4.67 0.93
N HIS A 66 1.91 -5.41 1.33
CA HIS A 66 1.86 -6.08 2.63
C HIS A 66 3.04 -7.04 2.78
N LEU A 67 3.67 -7.02 3.96
CA LEU A 67 4.68 -7.96 4.41
C LEU A 67 4.70 -7.95 5.95
N ARG A 68 5.27 -8.99 6.57
CA ARG A 68 5.61 -8.96 7.99
C ARG A 68 7.02 -8.40 8.12
N PHE A 69 7.16 -7.25 8.79
CA PHE A 69 8.41 -6.49 8.81
C PHE A 69 9.58 -7.32 9.36
N ASP A 70 10.67 -7.31 8.60
CA ASP A 70 11.97 -7.81 9.03
C ASP A 70 13.00 -6.77 8.59
N ARG A 71 13.61 -6.09 9.57
CA ARG A 71 14.54 -4.97 9.33
C ARG A 71 15.73 -5.42 8.49
N SER A 72 16.36 -6.52 8.87
CA SER A 72 17.58 -7.04 8.26
C SER A 72 17.35 -7.43 6.80
N GLU A 73 16.23 -8.08 6.50
CA GLU A 73 15.89 -8.47 5.13
C GLU A 73 15.53 -7.26 4.26
N LEU A 74 14.85 -6.25 4.82
CA LEU A 74 14.54 -5.02 4.08
C LEU A 74 15.76 -4.13 3.83
N GLU A 75 16.65 -3.97 4.81
CA GLU A 75 17.92 -3.24 4.63
C GLU A 75 18.82 -3.92 3.60
N ARG A 76 18.78 -5.26 3.50
CA ARG A 76 19.52 -6.01 2.46
C ARG A 76 18.92 -5.83 1.06
N LEU A 77 17.59 -5.69 0.97
CA LEU A 77 16.88 -5.56 -0.30
C LEU A 77 16.93 -4.13 -0.85
N MET A 78 16.67 -3.15 0.01
CA MET A 78 16.49 -1.76 -0.39
C MET A 78 17.85 -1.04 -0.44
N PRO A 79 18.08 -0.14 -1.41
CA PRO A 79 19.33 0.62 -1.48
C PRO A 79 19.61 1.46 -0.22
N PRO A 80 20.89 1.71 0.12
CA PRO A 80 21.25 2.63 1.20
C PRO A 80 20.58 4.01 1.06
N GLY A 81 20.18 4.61 2.18
CA GLY A 81 19.47 5.90 2.19
C GLY A 81 17.98 5.80 1.84
N THR A 82 17.39 4.59 1.83
CA THR A 82 15.95 4.41 1.67
C THR A 82 15.17 5.04 2.81
N ILE A 83 14.13 5.80 2.46
CA ILE A 83 13.20 6.41 3.41
C ILE A 83 12.12 5.38 3.75
N TYR A 84 12.03 5.00 5.02
CA TYR A 84 11.02 4.05 5.50
C TYR A 84 9.81 4.79 6.06
N VAL A 85 8.64 4.42 5.58
CA VAL A 85 7.36 4.99 6.01
C VAL A 85 6.36 3.89 6.31
N THR A 86 5.44 4.14 7.24
CA THR A 86 4.32 3.24 7.51
C THR A 86 3.09 4.07 7.88
N ILE A 87 1.96 3.40 8.11
CA ILE A 87 0.71 4.03 8.49
C ILE A 87 0.05 3.20 9.59
N LEU A 88 -0.47 3.85 10.62
CA LEU A 88 -1.27 3.23 11.67
C LEU A 88 -2.69 3.80 11.63
N ARG A 89 -3.58 3.14 12.36
CA ARG A 89 -4.99 3.52 12.49
C ARG A 89 -5.44 3.22 13.91
N GLU A 90 -6.42 3.95 14.41
CA GLU A 90 -6.98 3.73 15.73
C GLU A 90 -7.41 2.25 15.87
N PRO A 91 -6.91 1.53 16.90
CA PRO A 91 -7.07 0.09 17.00
C PRO A 91 -8.52 -0.41 17.00
N ALA A 92 -9.47 0.27 17.63
CA ALA A 92 -10.87 -0.17 17.61
C ALA A 92 -11.48 -0.04 16.22
N ALA A 93 -11.25 1.09 15.53
CA ALA A 93 -11.70 1.30 14.16
C ALA A 93 -11.02 0.35 13.16
N MET A 94 -9.75 0.03 13.38
CA MET A 94 -9.02 -0.96 12.60
C MET A 94 -9.57 -2.38 12.86
N PHE A 95 -9.77 -2.74 14.13
CA PHE A 95 -10.23 -4.06 14.54
C PHE A 95 -11.65 -4.36 14.04
N GLU A 96 -12.57 -3.40 14.09
CA GLU A 96 -13.90 -3.52 13.46
C GLU A 96 -13.76 -3.84 11.96
N SER A 97 -12.80 -3.18 11.29
CA SER A 97 -12.54 -3.44 9.87
C SER A 97 -11.91 -4.80 9.61
N LEU A 98 -11.03 -5.29 10.49
CA LEU A 98 -10.43 -6.62 10.40
C LEU A 98 -11.49 -7.69 10.62
N PHE A 99 -12.26 -7.56 11.69
CA PHE A 99 -13.33 -8.48 12.07
C PHE A 99 -14.35 -8.66 10.94
N SER A 100 -14.84 -7.56 10.39
CA SER A 100 -15.79 -7.58 9.27
C SER A 100 -15.18 -8.18 8.00
N TYR A 101 -13.98 -7.75 7.62
CA TYR A 101 -13.35 -8.12 6.35
C TYR A 101 -12.88 -9.57 6.31
N TYR A 102 -12.30 -10.07 7.40
CA TYR A 102 -11.72 -11.41 7.49
C TYR A 102 -12.66 -12.44 8.13
N ASN A 103 -13.92 -12.09 8.40
CA ASN A 103 -14.90 -12.97 9.07
C ASN A 103 -14.99 -14.39 8.47
N GLN A 104 -14.89 -14.52 7.15
CA GLN A 104 -14.99 -15.83 6.48
C GLN A 104 -13.67 -16.63 6.48
N TYR A 105 -12.55 -15.96 6.69
CA TYR A 105 -11.21 -16.52 6.55
C TYR A 105 -10.57 -16.83 7.90
N CYS A 106 -10.64 -15.87 8.83
CA CYS A 106 -10.09 -16.01 10.18
C CYS A 106 -11.01 -16.91 11.03
N PRO A 107 -10.54 -18.09 11.47
CA PRO A 107 -11.37 -19.01 12.25
C PRO A 107 -11.85 -18.41 13.57
N ALA A 108 -11.06 -17.53 14.20
CA ALA A 108 -11.46 -16.81 15.41
C ALA A 108 -12.72 -15.98 15.18
N PHE A 109 -12.80 -15.25 14.08
CA PHE A 109 -13.99 -14.46 13.73
C PHE A 109 -15.17 -15.34 13.30
N ARG A 110 -14.90 -16.41 12.53
CA ARG A 110 -15.94 -17.30 11.99
C ARG A 110 -16.73 -18.03 13.09
N ARG A 111 -16.11 -18.31 14.23
CA ARG A 111 -16.76 -18.97 15.39
C ARG A 111 -17.77 -18.08 16.09
N VAL A 112 -17.72 -16.77 15.87
CA VAL A 112 -18.51 -15.81 16.62
C VAL A 112 -19.96 -15.89 16.15
N PRO A 113 -20.92 -16.12 17.06
CA PRO A 113 -22.32 -16.21 16.68
C PRO A 113 -22.78 -14.91 16.03
N ASN A 114 -23.56 -15.04 14.96
CA ASN A 114 -24.12 -13.93 14.18
C ASN A 114 -23.09 -12.92 13.64
N ALA A 115 -21.80 -13.25 13.63
CA ALA A 115 -20.73 -12.30 13.31
C ALA A 115 -20.83 -11.01 14.15
N SER A 116 -21.13 -11.14 15.44
CA SER A 116 -21.24 -10.00 16.36
C SER A 116 -19.87 -9.60 16.91
N LEU A 117 -19.38 -8.41 16.53
CA LEU A 117 -18.14 -7.85 17.09
C LEU A 117 -18.22 -7.71 18.62
N GLU A 118 -19.40 -7.37 19.15
CA GLU A 118 -19.65 -7.28 20.58
C GLU A 118 -19.51 -8.63 21.28
N ALA A 119 -20.06 -9.71 20.70
CA ALA A 119 -19.90 -11.05 21.24
C ALA A 119 -18.43 -11.48 21.28
N PHE A 120 -17.66 -11.17 20.23
CA PHE A 120 -16.22 -11.43 20.21
C PHE A 120 -15.51 -10.66 21.33
N LEU A 121 -15.74 -9.35 21.44
CA LEU A 121 -15.02 -8.50 22.40
C LEU A 121 -15.45 -8.70 23.85
N HIS A 122 -16.60 -9.31 24.09
CA HIS A 122 -17.03 -9.71 25.43
C HIS A 122 -16.23 -10.90 25.97
N ALA A 123 -15.85 -11.87 25.11
CA ALA A 123 -15.12 -13.07 25.51
C ALA A 123 -14.15 -13.53 24.40
N PRO A 124 -13.12 -12.72 24.06
CA PRO A 124 -12.26 -12.99 22.90
C PRO A 124 -11.51 -14.33 23.02
N GLU A 125 -11.15 -14.73 24.24
CA GLU A 125 -10.46 -16.00 24.54
C GLU A 125 -11.32 -17.24 24.24
N ALA A 126 -12.66 -17.10 24.19
CA ALA A 126 -13.54 -18.19 23.78
C ALA A 126 -13.41 -18.52 22.29
N TYR A 127 -12.93 -17.56 21.48
CA TYR A 127 -12.87 -17.65 20.03
C TYR A 127 -11.44 -17.71 19.48
N TYR A 128 -10.53 -16.97 20.12
CA TYR A 128 -9.14 -16.81 19.72
C TYR A 128 -8.28 -18.03 20.09
N ARG A 129 -7.42 -18.45 19.17
CA ARG A 129 -6.40 -19.48 19.41
C ARG A 129 -5.08 -19.05 18.78
N ALA A 130 -4.05 -18.90 19.60
CA ALA A 130 -2.72 -18.53 19.13
C ALA A 130 -2.18 -19.55 18.11
N GLY A 131 -1.46 -19.05 17.09
CA GLY A 131 -0.85 -19.90 16.05
C GLY A 131 -1.82 -20.51 15.03
N GLU A 132 -3.14 -20.31 15.19
CA GLU A 132 -4.09 -20.73 14.17
C GLU A 132 -3.93 -19.92 12.87
N HIS A 133 -4.28 -20.53 11.75
CA HIS A 133 -4.26 -19.87 10.46
C HIS A 133 -5.07 -18.55 10.51
N PHE A 134 -4.47 -17.45 10.05
CA PHE A 134 -5.04 -16.10 10.10
C PHE A 134 -5.31 -15.52 11.50
N ALA A 135 -4.77 -16.11 12.58
CA ALA A 135 -4.93 -15.59 13.94
C ALA A 135 -4.35 -14.18 14.12
N MET A 136 -3.31 -13.81 13.38
CA MET A 136 -2.68 -12.47 13.46
C MET A 136 -3.64 -11.31 13.10
N PHE A 137 -4.73 -11.57 12.37
CA PHE A 137 -5.76 -10.57 12.12
C PHE A 137 -6.71 -10.34 13.30
N ALA A 138 -6.71 -11.25 14.28
CA ALA A 138 -7.64 -11.26 15.40
C ALA A 138 -7.05 -10.73 16.71
N HIS A 139 -5.74 -10.51 16.81
CA HIS A 139 -5.09 -10.01 18.02
C HIS A 139 -3.77 -9.28 17.68
N ASN A 140 -3.68 -8.00 18.05
CA ASN A 140 -2.50 -7.13 17.88
C ASN A 140 -1.88 -7.15 16.46
N THR A 141 -2.72 -6.90 15.45
CA THR A 141 -2.32 -6.98 14.03
C THR A 141 -1.26 -5.94 13.65
N LEU A 142 -1.29 -4.72 14.21
CA LEU A 142 -0.24 -3.73 13.91
C LEU A 142 1.11 -4.18 14.46
N ALA A 143 1.14 -4.65 15.71
CA ALA A 143 2.35 -5.21 16.29
C ALA A 143 2.90 -6.37 15.44
N TYR A 144 2.02 -7.24 14.95
CA TYR A 144 2.40 -8.35 14.06
C TYR A 144 3.00 -7.87 12.74
N ASP A 145 2.32 -6.93 12.04
CA ASP A 145 2.76 -6.37 10.77
C ASP A 145 4.13 -5.66 10.91
N LEU A 146 4.38 -5.03 12.07
CA LEU A 146 5.64 -4.39 12.44
C LEU A 146 6.74 -5.38 12.86
N GLY A 147 6.52 -6.69 12.71
CA GLY A 147 7.52 -7.73 12.97
C GLY A 147 7.55 -8.20 14.42
N GLY A 148 6.68 -7.67 15.27
CA GLY A 148 6.52 -8.09 16.65
C GLY A 148 5.86 -9.47 16.79
N ASP A 149 6.04 -10.03 17.97
CA ASP A 149 5.18 -11.05 18.57
C ASP A 149 3.88 -10.40 19.09
N ASN A 150 2.75 -10.81 18.52
CA ASN A 150 1.42 -10.28 18.79
C ASN A 150 0.72 -10.98 19.98
N GLU A 151 1.32 -12.05 20.51
CA GLU A 151 0.82 -12.79 21.67
C GLU A 151 1.29 -12.20 23.00
N ARG A 152 2.26 -11.27 22.95
CA ARG A 152 2.73 -10.57 24.16
C ARG A 152 1.69 -9.58 24.66
N SER A 153 1.68 -9.42 25.97
CA SER A 153 0.80 -8.50 26.67
C SER A 153 1.65 -7.41 27.34
N PRO A 154 1.36 -6.12 27.09
CA PRO A 154 2.09 -5.02 27.73
C PRO A 154 1.78 -4.90 29.23
N ARG A 155 0.75 -5.60 29.73
CA ARG A 155 0.48 -5.69 31.18
C ARG A 155 1.52 -6.56 31.88
N ASP A 156 1.96 -7.60 31.20
CA ASP A 156 2.92 -8.58 31.72
C ASP A 156 4.36 -8.21 31.36
N ASP A 157 4.56 -7.46 30.27
CA ASP A 157 5.86 -7.04 29.76
C ASP A 157 5.80 -5.63 29.14
N ALA A 158 5.82 -4.61 30.00
CA ALA A 158 5.85 -3.21 29.55
C ALA A 158 7.14 -2.86 28.77
N ALA A 159 8.25 -3.55 29.05
CA ALA A 159 9.52 -3.34 28.36
C ALA A 159 9.44 -3.77 26.89
N TYR A 160 8.64 -4.78 26.57
CA TYR A 160 8.43 -5.21 25.19
C TYR A 160 7.78 -4.15 24.32
N LEU A 161 6.69 -3.51 24.78
CA LEU A 161 6.05 -2.42 24.03
C LEU A 161 7.02 -1.25 23.82
N ALA A 162 7.75 -0.85 24.87
CA ALA A 162 8.76 0.21 24.76
C ALA A 162 9.86 -0.14 23.75
N GLY A 163 10.30 -1.41 23.73
CA GLY A 163 11.26 -1.94 22.76
C GLY A 163 10.74 -1.87 21.32
N LEU A 164 9.49 -2.26 21.09
CA LEU A 164 8.86 -2.20 19.77
C LEU A 164 8.69 -0.75 19.29
N ILE A 165 8.27 0.15 20.17
CA ILE A 165 8.21 1.60 19.88
C ILE A 165 9.57 2.12 19.42
N ARG A 166 10.64 1.83 20.17
CA ARG A 166 12.00 2.26 19.83
C ARG A 166 12.45 1.73 18.47
N GLN A 167 12.18 0.45 18.18
CA GLN A 167 12.52 -0.14 16.88
C GLN A 167 11.83 0.57 15.72
N VAL A 168 10.56 0.93 15.90
CA VAL A 168 9.80 1.66 14.87
C VAL A 168 10.31 3.10 14.74
N GLU A 169 10.65 3.78 15.82
CA GLU A 169 11.25 5.14 15.78
C GLU A 169 12.61 5.17 15.09
N GLU A 170 13.44 4.15 15.29
CA GLU A 170 14.77 4.03 14.69
C GLU A 170 14.71 3.82 13.17
N VAL A 171 13.70 3.07 12.70
CA VAL A 171 13.59 2.71 11.27
C VAL A 171 12.74 3.72 10.50
N PHE A 172 11.55 4.04 10.99
CA PHE A 172 10.54 4.74 10.20
C PHE A 172 10.72 6.24 10.29
N SER A 173 11.14 6.83 9.17
CA SER A 173 11.23 8.28 8.99
C SER A 173 9.89 8.97 9.14
N LEU A 174 8.76 8.30 8.87
CA LEU A 174 7.41 8.80 9.14
C LEU A 174 6.44 7.65 9.45
N VAL A 175 5.71 7.78 10.54
CA VAL A 175 4.52 6.97 10.86
C VAL A 175 3.29 7.84 10.62
N MET A 176 2.54 7.54 9.56
CA MET A 176 1.30 8.22 9.19
C MET A 176 0.14 7.76 10.07
N ILE A 177 -0.89 8.59 10.21
CA ILE A 177 -2.11 8.27 10.97
C ILE A 177 -3.31 8.36 10.03
N ALA A 178 -4.04 7.25 9.87
CA ALA A 178 -5.13 7.12 8.90
C ALA A 178 -6.31 8.09 9.17
N GLU A 179 -6.53 8.47 10.43
CA GLU A 179 -7.52 9.46 10.85
C GLU A 179 -7.18 10.87 10.35
N TYR A 180 -5.89 11.16 10.16
CA TYR A 180 -5.34 12.43 9.69
C TYR A 180 -4.64 12.22 8.34
N PHE A 181 -5.34 11.57 7.41
CA PHE A 181 -4.76 11.07 6.17
C PHE A 181 -4.18 12.18 5.28
N ASP A 182 -4.90 13.30 5.15
CA ASP A 182 -4.44 14.42 4.31
C ASP A 182 -3.22 15.11 4.92
N GLU A 183 -3.21 15.33 6.24
CA GLU A 183 -2.06 15.86 6.98
C GLU A 183 -0.87 14.90 6.91
N SER A 184 -1.12 13.59 7.00
CA SER A 184 -0.11 12.56 6.81
C SER A 184 0.50 12.59 5.42
N LEU A 185 -0.30 12.83 4.37
CA LEU A 185 0.19 12.99 3.00
C LEU A 185 0.97 14.29 2.81
N VAL A 186 0.61 15.37 3.50
CA VAL A 186 1.41 16.61 3.51
C VAL A 186 2.81 16.34 4.10
N LEU A 187 2.89 15.65 5.25
CA LEU A 187 4.18 15.29 5.84
C LEU A 187 4.97 14.33 4.94
N LEU A 188 4.31 13.34 4.32
CA LEU A 188 4.94 12.44 3.37
C LEU A 188 5.50 13.20 2.16
N ARG A 189 4.69 14.10 1.58
CA ARG A 189 5.06 14.95 0.45
C ARG A 189 6.31 15.77 0.75
N ARG A 190 6.33 16.44 1.91
CA ARG A 190 7.49 17.22 2.37
C ARG A 190 8.72 16.35 2.60
N LEU A 191 8.56 15.19 3.26
CA LEU A 191 9.65 14.24 3.54
C LEU A 191 10.30 13.73 2.24
N LEU A 192 9.49 13.50 1.21
CA LEU A 192 9.94 12.95 -0.08
C LEU A 192 10.31 14.04 -1.10
N ALA A 193 10.16 15.32 -0.75
CA ALA A 193 10.30 16.46 -1.66
C ALA A 193 9.45 16.32 -2.94
N TRP A 194 8.19 15.92 -2.77
CA TRP A 194 7.24 15.70 -3.85
C TRP A 194 6.34 16.91 -4.11
N ASP A 195 5.82 16.97 -5.33
CA ASP A 195 4.82 17.97 -5.69
C ASP A 195 3.43 17.55 -5.20
N LEU A 196 2.50 18.51 -5.17
CA LEU A 196 1.11 18.25 -4.77
C LEU A 196 0.47 17.15 -5.65
N ASP A 197 0.74 17.19 -6.95
CA ASP A 197 0.19 16.26 -7.94
C ASP A 197 0.63 14.80 -7.71
N ASP A 198 1.79 14.60 -7.09
CA ASP A 198 2.36 13.28 -6.83
C ASP A 198 1.63 12.54 -5.70
N VAL A 199 0.97 13.27 -4.79
CA VAL A 199 0.22 12.70 -3.66
C VAL A 199 -1.30 12.73 -3.82
N LEU A 200 -1.80 13.21 -4.98
CA LEU A 200 -3.24 13.17 -5.26
C LEU A 200 -3.74 11.73 -5.35
N TYR A 201 -4.93 11.48 -4.79
CA TYR A 201 -5.42 10.12 -4.60
C TYR A 201 -6.93 9.96 -4.79
N ALA A 202 -7.34 8.76 -5.20
CA ALA A 202 -8.69 8.26 -5.04
C ALA A 202 -8.77 7.35 -3.81
N LYS A 203 -9.93 7.33 -3.13
CA LYS A 203 -10.12 6.44 -1.98
C LYS A 203 -10.29 5.01 -2.50
N LEU A 204 -9.39 4.10 -2.15
CA LEU A 204 -9.40 2.72 -2.63
C LEU A 204 -9.64 1.76 -1.46
N ASN A 205 -10.18 0.58 -1.77
CA ASN A 205 -10.50 -0.46 -0.79
C ASN A 205 -11.44 0.05 0.33
N ALA A 206 -12.33 0.98 -0.02
CA ALA A 206 -13.32 1.54 0.89
C ALA A 206 -14.53 0.60 0.98
N ARG A 207 -14.95 0.26 2.21
CA ARG A 207 -16.17 -0.50 2.45
C ARG A 207 -17.41 0.38 2.22
N ALA A 208 -18.50 -0.24 1.76
CA ALA A 208 -19.81 0.39 1.74
C ALA A 208 -20.23 0.85 3.16
N ALA A 209 -21.05 1.90 3.23
CA ALA A 209 -21.56 2.41 4.51
C ALA A 209 -22.41 1.36 5.27
N SER A 210 -23.08 0.46 4.54
CA SER A 210 -23.82 -0.67 5.09
C SER A 210 -22.94 -1.76 5.70
N SER A 211 -21.66 -1.84 5.29
CA SER A 211 -20.70 -2.86 5.76
C SER A 211 -19.78 -2.35 6.88
N ARG A 212 -20.09 -1.20 7.48
CA ARG A 212 -19.34 -0.60 8.59
C ARG A 212 -20.28 -0.20 9.72
N LEU A 213 -19.77 -0.21 10.94
CA LEU A 213 -20.46 0.50 12.03
C LEU A 213 -20.46 2.01 11.73
N ALA A 214 -21.61 2.66 11.92
CA ALA A 214 -21.73 4.11 11.73
C ALA A 214 -20.84 4.85 12.72
N ALA A 215 -20.84 4.39 13.98
CA ALA A 215 -19.92 4.76 15.04
C ALA A 215 -19.69 3.52 15.93
N ILE A 216 -18.48 3.38 16.48
CA ILE A 216 -18.17 2.31 17.44
C ILE A 216 -18.53 2.84 18.84
N PRO A 217 -19.43 2.19 19.59
CA PRO A 217 -19.76 2.60 20.95
C PRO A 217 -18.50 2.67 21.83
N ALA A 218 -18.44 3.65 22.74
CA ALA A 218 -17.24 3.88 23.55
C ALA A 218 -16.82 2.65 24.38
N ALA A 219 -17.80 1.88 24.90
CA ALA A 219 -17.54 0.64 25.62
C ALA A 219 -16.88 -0.42 24.71
N LEU A 220 -17.40 -0.59 23.49
CA LEU A 220 -16.86 -1.51 22.51
C LEU A 220 -15.46 -1.09 22.05
N ALA A 221 -15.22 0.21 21.87
CA ALA A 221 -13.91 0.75 21.55
C ALA A 221 -12.88 0.47 22.66
N ARG A 222 -13.26 0.65 23.94
CA ARG A 222 -12.41 0.29 25.07
C ARG A 222 -12.11 -1.21 25.12
N ALA A 223 -13.11 -2.07 24.88
CA ALA A 223 -12.92 -3.52 24.83
C ALA A 223 -11.96 -3.91 23.69
N ALA A 224 -12.12 -3.34 22.49
CA ALA A 224 -11.23 -3.57 21.36
C ALA A 224 -9.78 -3.13 21.64
N ARG A 225 -9.58 -1.98 22.28
CA ARG A 225 -8.25 -1.50 22.68
C ARG A 225 -7.65 -2.33 23.82
N THR A 226 -8.48 -2.83 24.73
CA THR A 226 -8.02 -3.71 25.82
C THR A 226 -7.55 -5.05 25.26
N TRP A 227 -8.31 -5.63 24.34
CA TRP A 227 -7.92 -6.85 23.64
C TRP A 227 -6.66 -6.62 22.79
N ASN A 228 -6.59 -5.51 22.04
CA ASN A 228 -5.42 -5.17 21.22
C ASN A 228 -4.48 -4.19 21.93
N ALA A 229 -4.02 -4.55 23.13
CA ALA A 229 -3.28 -3.64 24.00
C ALA A 229 -1.93 -3.18 23.42
N LEU A 230 -1.22 -4.03 22.64
CA LEU A 230 0.01 -3.62 21.97
C LEU A 230 -0.28 -2.58 20.88
N ASP A 231 -1.28 -2.84 20.05
CA ASP A 231 -1.70 -1.91 18.99
C ASP A 231 -2.15 -0.57 19.58
N ALA A 232 -2.86 -0.60 20.72
CA ALA A 232 -3.27 0.60 21.45
C ALA A 232 -2.07 1.43 21.94
N GLY A 233 -1.09 0.78 22.56
CA GLY A 233 0.13 1.45 23.00
C GLY A 233 0.94 2.05 21.86
N LEU A 234 1.10 1.29 20.76
CA LEU A 234 1.76 1.77 19.55
C LEU A 234 1.04 2.99 18.96
N TYR A 235 -0.28 2.89 18.79
CA TYR A 235 -1.08 3.98 18.22
C TYR A 235 -1.00 5.24 19.08
N ASP A 236 -1.14 5.13 20.40
CA ASP A 236 -1.11 6.29 21.30
C ASP A 236 0.23 7.04 21.22
N HIS A 237 1.33 6.29 21.24
CA HIS A 237 2.67 6.87 21.08
C HIS A 237 2.82 7.55 19.72
N PHE A 238 2.53 6.85 18.63
CA PHE A 238 2.78 7.37 17.29
C PHE A 238 1.81 8.49 16.90
N ASN A 239 0.57 8.47 17.38
CA ASN A 239 -0.35 9.60 17.24
C ASN A 239 0.20 10.85 17.96
N ALA A 240 0.73 10.70 19.18
CA ALA A 240 1.36 11.81 19.88
C ALA A 240 2.63 12.31 19.15
N THR A 241 3.48 11.42 18.63
CA THR A 241 4.66 11.81 17.84
C THR A 241 4.26 12.51 16.53
N PHE A 242 3.19 12.07 15.89
CA PHE A 242 2.64 12.65 14.67
C PHE A 242 2.26 14.11 14.91
N TRP A 243 1.49 14.39 15.97
CA TRP A 243 1.11 15.77 16.30
C TRP A 243 2.30 16.64 16.72
N ARG A 244 3.33 16.07 17.37
CA ARG A 244 4.60 16.79 17.60
C ARG A 244 5.30 17.16 16.28
N ARG A 245 5.28 16.27 15.27
CA ARG A 245 5.82 16.55 13.93
C ARG A 245 5.00 17.62 13.20
N VAL A 246 3.67 17.55 13.24
CA VAL A 246 2.77 18.59 12.69
C VAL A 246 3.06 19.94 13.33
N ALA A 247 3.21 20.00 14.66
CA ALA A 247 3.53 21.22 15.38
C ALA A 247 4.88 21.82 14.94
N ARG A 248 5.93 20.99 14.86
CA ARG A 248 7.27 21.41 14.37
C ARG A 248 7.25 21.89 12.91
N ALA A 249 6.42 21.27 12.08
CA ALA A 249 6.21 21.63 10.68
C ALA A 249 5.36 22.91 10.49
N GLY A 250 4.82 23.46 11.58
CA GLY A 250 3.87 24.57 11.61
C GLY A 250 2.44 24.10 11.37
N ARG A 251 1.63 24.02 12.43
CA ARG A 251 0.26 23.47 12.38
C ARG A 251 -0.62 24.15 11.34
N ALA A 252 -0.68 25.49 11.35
CA ALA A 252 -1.44 26.26 10.38
C ALA A 252 -0.93 26.07 8.93
N CYS A 253 0.36 25.81 8.75
CA CYS A 253 0.94 25.55 7.43
C CYS A 253 0.49 24.18 6.90
N VAL A 254 0.56 23.14 7.74
CA VAL A 254 0.09 21.79 7.41
C VAL A 254 -1.40 21.78 7.12
N GLU A 255 -2.21 22.49 7.92
CA GLU A 255 -3.67 22.60 7.70
C GLU A 255 -4.01 23.25 6.36
N ARG A 256 -3.30 24.32 5.96
CA ARG A 256 -3.48 24.94 4.64
C ARG A 256 -3.11 23.99 3.50
N GLU A 257 -1.95 23.34 3.57
CA GLU A 257 -1.53 22.39 2.53
C GLU A 257 -2.48 21.18 2.44
N ALA A 258 -3.01 20.72 3.58
CA ALA A 258 -4.02 19.66 3.60
C ALA A 258 -5.32 20.13 2.91
N GLN A 259 -5.70 21.40 3.08
CA GLN A 259 -6.85 21.97 2.37
C GLN A 259 -6.60 22.08 0.86
N GLU A 260 -5.42 22.56 0.45
CA GLU A 260 -5.00 22.62 -0.96
C GLU A 260 -5.03 21.22 -1.61
N LEU A 261 -4.54 20.21 -0.88
CA LEU A 261 -4.60 18.80 -1.27
C LEU A 261 -6.05 18.32 -1.44
N ARG A 262 -6.95 18.63 -0.50
CA ARG A 262 -8.37 18.28 -0.61
C ARG A 262 -9.01 18.92 -1.84
N ASP A 263 -8.73 20.18 -2.11
CA ASP A 263 -9.30 20.90 -3.24
C ASP A 263 -8.77 20.38 -4.57
N ALA A 264 -7.46 20.16 -4.69
CA ALA A 264 -6.83 19.58 -5.86
C ALA A 264 -7.32 18.16 -6.14
N ARG A 265 -7.46 17.35 -5.08
CA ARG A 265 -8.05 16.01 -5.16
C ARG A 265 -9.49 16.06 -5.68
N GLN A 266 -10.32 16.98 -5.19
CA GLN A 266 -11.70 17.11 -5.67
C GLN A 266 -11.74 17.46 -7.16
N ARG A 267 -10.90 18.39 -7.63
CA ARG A 267 -10.78 18.71 -9.07
C ARG A 267 -10.35 17.49 -9.89
N LEU A 268 -9.35 16.73 -9.43
CA LEU A 268 -8.91 15.50 -10.09
C LEU A 268 -10.02 14.46 -10.18
N LEU A 269 -10.75 14.22 -9.09
CA LEU A 269 -11.84 13.24 -9.08
C LEU A 269 -12.98 13.64 -10.00
N ARG A 270 -13.35 14.93 -10.05
CA ARG A 270 -14.37 15.42 -10.98
C ARG A 270 -13.97 15.21 -12.43
N ARG A 271 -12.71 15.52 -12.76
CA ARG A 271 -12.15 15.28 -14.09
C ARG A 271 -12.16 13.81 -14.49
N CYS A 272 -11.86 12.90 -13.56
CA CYS A 272 -11.76 11.47 -13.86
C CYS A 272 -13.10 10.72 -13.81
N PHE A 273 -14.01 11.12 -12.93
CA PHE A 273 -15.20 10.32 -12.57
C PHE A 273 -16.52 11.12 -12.67
N GLY A 274 -16.49 12.29 -13.29
CA GLY A 274 -17.65 13.18 -13.48
C GLY A 274 -17.92 14.12 -12.31
N ASP A 275 -18.84 15.08 -12.48
CA ASP A 275 -19.09 16.18 -11.55
C ASP A 275 -19.41 15.76 -10.11
N LYS A 276 -20.01 14.58 -9.95
CA LYS A 276 -20.28 13.95 -8.64
C LYS A 276 -19.61 12.58 -8.61
N PRO A 277 -18.32 12.50 -8.24
CA PRO A 277 -17.61 11.24 -8.09
C PRO A 277 -18.26 10.41 -6.97
N VAL A 278 -18.88 9.29 -7.32
CA VAL A 278 -19.52 8.38 -6.37
C VAL A 278 -18.85 7.02 -6.43
N LEU A 279 -18.57 6.46 -5.26
CA LEU A 279 -18.11 5.09 -5.12
C LEU A 279 -19.28 4.14 -5.42
N ARG A 280 -19.06 3.16 -6.28
CA ARG A 280 -20.05 2.17 -6.72
C ARG A 280 -19.69 0.76 -6.25
N PRO A 281 -20.67 -0.12 -6.00
CA PRO A 281 -20.42 -1.54 -5.80
C PRO A 281 -19.68 -2.13 -7.00
N ALA A 282 -18.80 -3.11 -6.76
CA ALA A 282 -17.97 -3.69 -7.82
C ALA A 282 -18.80 -4.20 -9.03
N ALA A 283 -19.97 -4.80 -8.78
CA ALA A 283 -20.87 -5.28 -9.83
C ALA A 283 -21.41 -4.17 -10.75
N GLN A 284 -21.41 -2.91 -10.31
CA GLN A 284 -21.88 -1.76 -11.07
C GLN A 284 -20.75 -1.01 -11.81
N ILE A 285 -19.49 -1.42 -11.63
CA ILE A 285 -18.34 -0.82 -12.32
C ILE A 285 -18.18 -1.51 -13.67
N ARG A 286 -18.30 -0.76 -14.77
CA ARG A 286 -18.27 -1.31 -16.14
C ARG A 286 -16.87 -1.71 -16.55
N THR A 287 -15.88 -0.90 -16.16
CA THR A 287 -14.48 -1.19 -16.45
C THR A 287 -13.97 -2.30 -15.53
N LYS A 288 -13.91 -3.54 -16.04
CA LYS A 288 -13.48 -4.74 -15.27
C LYS A 288 -12.15 -4.55 -14.52
N GLN A 289 -11.20 -3.81 -15.09
CA GLN A 289 -9.90 -3.53 -14.45
C GLN A 289 -10.01 -2.69 -13.18
N LEU A 290 -11.12 -1.97 -12.99
CA LEU A 290 -11.40 -1.12 -11.83
C LEU A 290 -12.29 -1.81 -10.79
N GLN A 291 -12.76 -3.03 -11.05
CA GLN A 291 -13.59 -3.78 -10.09
C GLN A 291 -12.72 -4.24 -8.91
N PRO A 292 -12.97 -3.76 -7.68
CA PRO A 292 -12.22 -4.22 -6.52
C PRO A 292 -12.60 -5.65 -6.15
N TRP A 293 -11.64 -6.38 -5.59
CA TRP A 293 -11.87 -7.71 -5.05
C TRP A 293 -12.86 -7.66 -3.88
N GLN A 294 -13.75 -8.65 -3.80
CA GLN A 294 -14.78 -8.74 -2.77
C GLN A 294 -14.43 -9.86 -1.78
N PRO A 295 -14.27 -9.57 -0.48
CA PRO A 295 -13.91 -10.57 0.53
C PRO A 295 -15.04 -11.52 0.88
N SER A 296 -16.29 -11.09 0.77
CA SER A 296 -17.46 -11.91 1.06
C SER A 296 -18.72 -11.28 0.51
N ARG A 297 -19.83 -12.03 0.51
CA ARG A 297 -21.17 -11.50 0.19
C ARG A 297 -21.69 -10.46 1.20
N LYS A 298 -21.06 -10.33 2.38
CA LYS A 298 -21.51 -9.42 3.46
C LYS A 298 -20.74 -8.10 3.49
N VAL A 299 -19.65 -8.00 2.73
CA VAL A 299 -18.75 -6.85 2.75
C VAL A 299 -18.53 -6.38 1.33
N ASP A 300 -19.14 -5.25 1.01
CA ASP A 300 -19.00 -4.63 -0.30
C ASP A 300 -17.81 -3.67 -0.29
N ILE A 301 -16.81 -3.99 -1.10
CA ILE A 301 -15.70 -3.07 -1.41
C ILE A 301 -16.10 -2.25 -2.63
N MET A 302 -16.09 -0.93 -2.45
CA MET A 302 -16.54 0.03 -3.44
C MET A 302 -15.36 0.53 -4.28
N GLY A 303 -15.65 0.94 -5.51
CA GLY A 303 -14.67 1.51 -6.44
C GLY A 303 -15.25 2.65 -7.28
N TYR A 304 -14.42 3.24 -8.13
CA TYR A 304 -14.86 4.27 -9.07
C TYR A 304 -15.18 3.65 -10.42
N ASP A 305 -16.25 4.13 -11.07
CA ASP A 305 -16.51 3.85 -12.48
C ASP A 305 -16.13 5.06 -13.33
N LEU A 306 -15.68 4.80 -14.56
CA LEU A 306 -15.35 5.86 -15.50
C LEU A 306 -16.64 6.36 -16.19
N PRO A 307 -16.73 7.65 -16.55
CA PRO A 307 -17.84 8.17 -17.33
C PRO A 307 -18.02 7.37 -18.63
N GLY A 308 -19.27 7.02 -18.97
CA GLY A 308 -19.59 6.43 -20.26
C GLY A 308 -19.62 7.53 -21.31
N GLY A 309 -19.12 7.27 -22.52
CA GLY A 309 -18.88 8.25 -23.58
C GLY A 309 -20.10 8.98 -24.19
N ALA A 310 -21.18 9.21 -23.43
CA ALA A 310 -22.39 9.87 -23.90
C ALA A 310 -22.78 11.13 -23.10
N GLY A 311 -21.90 11.70 -22.27
CA GLY A 311 -22.32 12.82 -21.41
C GLY A 311 -21.25 13.70 -20.75
N GLY A 312 -20.12 13.96 -21.41
CA GLY A 312 -19.31 15.15 -21.07
C GLY A 312 -18.07 14.97 -20.20
N ALA A 313 -17.40 13.83 -20.23
CA ALA A 313 -15.97 13.77 -19.88
C ALA A 313 -15.25 13.00 -20.98
N GLY A 314 -14.11 13.52 -21.45
CA GLY A 314 -13.34 12.96 -22.56
C GLY A 314 -12.93 11.49 -22.35
N PRO A 315 -12.26 10.86 -23.35
CA PRO A 315 -11.86 9.46 -23.25
C PRO A 315 -11.12 9.23 -21.93
N ALA A 316 -11.51 8.18 -21.20
CA ALA A 316 -10.91 7.89 -19.91
C ALA A 316 -9.39 7.78 -20.05
N THR A 317 -8.67 8.76 -19.47
CA THR A 317 -7.21 8.79 -19.58
C THR A 317 -6.61 7.62 -18.82
N GLU A 318 -5.48 7.10 -19.30
CA GLU A 318 -4.72 6.07 -18.58
C GLU A 318 -4.47 6.50 -17.12
N ALA A 319 -4.18 7.78 -16.89
CA ALA A 319 -3.99 8.36 -15.56
C ALA A 319 -5.21 8.15 -14.63
N CYS A 320 -6.43 8.34 -15.13
CA CYS A 320 -7.66 8.11 -14.36
C CYS A 320 -7.90 6.62 -14.06
N ILE A 321 -7.54 5.74 -15.01
CA ILE A 321 -7.57 4.29 -14.79
C ILE A 321 -6.58 3.92 -13.68
N LYS A 322 -5.33 4.39 -13.75
CA LYS A 322 -4.32 4.14 -12.70
C LYS A 322 -4.71 4.69 -11.34
N LEU A 323 -5.34 5.87 -11.31
CA LEU A 323 -5.84 6.50 -10.09
C LEU A 323 -6.86 5.63 -9.34
N ALA A 324 -7.73 4.92 -10.07
CA ALA A 324 -8.75 4.05 -9.50
C ALA A 324 -8.37 2.56 -9.47
N MET A 325 -7.22 2.17 -10.02
CA MET A 325 -6.86 0.76 -10.19
C MET A 325 -6.64 0.07 -8.84
N PRO A 326 -7.36 -1.04 -8.55
CA PRO A 326 -7.16 -1.77 -7.32
C PRO A 326 -5.79 -2.45 -7.27
N GLU A 327 -5.32 -2.69 -6.05
CA GLU A 327 -3.97 -3.20 -5.72
C GLU A 327 -3.52 -4.41 -6.55
N VAL A 328 -4.35 -5.46 -6.61
CA VAL A 328 -3.96 -6.72 -7.25
C VAL A 328 -3.77 -6.51 -8.76
N GLN A 329 -4.68 -5.75 -9.38
CA GLN A 329 -4.62 -5.39 -10.78
C GLN A 329 -3.38 -4.53 -11.07
N TYR A 330 -3.09 -3.55 -10.21
CA TYR A 330 -1.94 -2.67 -10.41
C TYR A 330 -0.60 -3.39 -10.19
N SER A 331 -0.50 -4.23 -9.16
CA SER A 331 0.67 -5.07 -8.92
C SER A 331 0.98 -5.96 -10.13
N ASN A 332 -0.06 -6.60 -10.70
CA ASN A 332 0.08 -7.41 -11.91
C ASN A 332 0.48 -6.60 -13.14
N TYR A 333 -0.09 -5.39 -13.31
CA TYR A 333 0.30 -4.48 -14.38
C TYR A 333 1.78 -4.09 -14.27
N LEU A 334 2.24 -3.65 -13.09
CA LEU A 334 3.63 -3.25 -12.85
C LEU A 334 4.59 -4.41 -13.04
N LEU A 335 4.24 -5.61 -12.59
CA LEU A 335 5.09 -6.79 -12.76
C LEU A 335 5.31 -7.09 -14.25
N ARG A 336 4.23 -7.06 -15.06
CA ARG A 336 4.32 -7.25 -16.51
C ARG A 336 5.17 -6.16 -17.16
N LYS A 337 4.97 -4.89 -16.78
CA LYS A 337 5.74 -3.73 -17.29
C LYS A 337 7.23 -3.86 -16.97
N GLN A 338 7.56 -4.18 -15.72
CA GLN A 338 8.95 -4.34 -15.27
C GLN A 338 9.64 -5.54 -15.90
N LYS A 339 8.94 -6.69 -16.05
CA LYS A 339 9.49 -7.86 -16.77
C LYS A 339 9.86 -7.53 -18.21
N ARG A 340 8.98 -6.83 -18.94
CA ARG A 340 9.25 -6.40 -20.32
C ARG A 340 10.48 -5.48 -20.40
N ARG A 341 10.62 -4.56 -19.45
CA ARG A 341 11.78 -3.66 -19.37
C ARG A 341 13.09 -4.43 -19.14
N VAL A 342 13.09 -5.43 -18.26
CA VAL A 342 14.27 -6.30 -18.04
C VAL A 342 14.60 -7.11 -19.29
N SER A 343 13.60 -7.72 -19.95
CA SER A 343 13.82 -8.46 -21.20
C SER A 343 14.33 -7.58 -22.33
N ALA A 344 13.85 -6.34 -22.46
CA ALA A 344 14.32 -5.39 -23.46
C ALA A 344 15.79 -5.00 -23.24
N ARG A 345 16.21 -4.82 -21.98
CA ARG A 345 17.62 -4.55 -21.62
C ARG A 345 18.55 -5.75 -21.84
N ALA A 346 18.01 -6.97 -21.80
CA ALA A 346 18.76 -8.20 -21.97
C ALA A 346 18.91 -8.62 -23.46
N ARG A 347 18.21 -7.96 -24.39
CA ARG A 347 18.43 -8.19 -25.83
C ARG A 347 19.70 -7.42 -26.25
N PRO A 348 20.74 -8.09 -26.79
CA PRO A 348 21.84 -7.37 -27.41
C PRO A 348 21.29 -6.53 -28.57
N GLU A 349 21.81 -5.31 -28.75
CA GLU A 349 21.56 -4.56 -29.98
C GLU A 349 21.92 -5.45 -31.17
N PRO A 350 21.12 -5.47 -32.25
CA PRO A 350 21.57 -6.10 -33.48
C PRO A 350 22.84 -5.39 -33.90
N VAL A 351 23.96 -6.11 -33.85
CA VAL A 351 25.16 -5.71 -34.57
C VAL A 351 24.71 -5.56 -36.00
N LEU A 352 24.64 -4.32 -36.48
CA LEU A 352 24.58 -4.06 -37.91
C LEU A 352 25.86 -4.67 -38.47
N ASP A 353 25.75 -5.84 -39.09
CA ASP A 353 26.79 -6.39 -39.94
C ASP A 353 27.06 -5.34 -41.02
N ASN A 354 28.06 -4.47 -40.77
CA ASN A 354 28.62 -3.66 -41.83
C ASN A 354 29.18 -4.64 -42.86
N PRO A 355 28.70 -4.61 -44.11
CA PRO A 355 29.28 -5.45 -45.14
C PRO A 355 30.78 -5.13 -45.24
N PRO A 356 31.64 -6.13 -45.49
CA PRO A 356 33.07 -5.91 -45.58
C PRO A 356 33.36 -4.83 -46.64
N PRO A 357 34.36 -3.95 -46.41
CA PRO A 357 34.71 -2.91 -47.36
C PRO A 357 35.02 -3.55 -48.72
N ARG A 358 34.33 -3.08 -49.76
CA ARG A 358 34.54 -3.55 -51.13
C ARG A 358 36.01 -3.33 -51.50
N PRO A 359 36.70 -4.32 -52.10
CA PRO A 359 38.07 -4.16 -52.54
C PRO A 359 38.17 -3.01 -53.54
N ILE A 360 39.11 -2.11 -53.29
CA ILE A 360 39.44 -0.98 -54.16
C ILE A 360 39.85 -1.55 -55.52
N ARG A 361 39.10 -1.19 -56.55
CA ARG A 361 39.37 -1.54 -57.95
C ARG A 361 40.76 -0.97 -58.31
N SER A 362 41.70 -1.83 -58.64
CA SER A 362 43.00 -1.43 -59.17
C SER A 362 42.81 -0.68 -60.49
N LEU A 363 43.48 0.46 -60.61
CA LEU A 363 43.54 1.27 -61.83
C LEU A 363 44.23 0.47 -62.97
N PRO A 364 43.82 0.64 -64.23
CA PRO A 364 44.44 -0.05 -65.36
C PRO A 364 45.87 0.44 -65.56
N ARG A 365 46.82 -0.49 -65.60
CA ARG A 365 48.18 -0.22 -66.11
C ARG A 365 48.08 0.03 -67.61
N GLY A 366 48.52 1.21 -68.04
CA GLY A 366 48.68 1.55 -69.45
C GLY A 366 49.78 0.70 -70.13
N PRO A 367 49.79 0.66 -71.47
CA PRO A 367 50.70 -0.19 -72.22
C PRO A 367 52.10 0.43 -72.26
N GLN A 368 53.12 -0.38 -71.98
CA GLN A 368 54.49 -0.13 -72.40
C GLN A 368 54.94 -1.35 -73.19
N GLY A 369 55.13 -1.18 -74.51
CA GLY A 369 56.03 -2.01 -75.30
C GLY A 369 57.45 -1.42 -75.25
N PRO A 370 58.39 -1.86 -76.10
CA PRO A 370 58.35 -2.99 -77.04
C PRO A 370 58.90 -4.31 -76.48
#